data_AF-A0AA42L0A7-F1
#
_entry.id   AF-A0AA42L0A7-F1
#
_cell.length_a   1.000
_cell.length_b   1.000
_cell.length_c   1.000
_cell.angle_alpha   90.00
_cell.angle_beta   90.00
_cell.angle_gamma   90.00
#
_symmetry.space_group_name_H-M   'P 1'
#
loop_
_entity.id
_entity.type
_entity.pdbx_description
1 polymer ?
#
loop_
_entity_poly.entity_id
_entity_poly.type
_entity_poly.pdbx_seq_one_letter_code
_entity_poly.pdbx_strand_id
1 'polypeptide(L)' 'MRNGSYVDYLFGVATGWLGWPPDTAWRTPIPQILIALDARLDWMGGGKPQQRSAPQRKASVADRLKAFLRGRQEP' A
#
# COMPACT_ATOMS: atom_id res chain seq x y z
N MET A 1 -10.04 -4.16 15.05
CA MET A 1 -9.52 -2.89 14.49
C MET A 1 -10.71 -1.95 14.36
N ARG A 2 -10.70 -0.77 15.01
CA ARG A 2 -11.86 0.14 15.09
C ARG A 2 -12.20 0.73 13.72
N ASN A 3 -13.49 0.77 13.39
CA ASN A 3 -14.08 1.11 12.09
C ASN A 3 -14.03 2.61 11.70
N GLY A 4 -13.01 3.35 12.15
CA GLY A 4 -12.56 4.62 11.56
C GLY A 4 -11.07 4.53 11.24
N SER A 5 -10.57 3.39 10.72
CA SER A 5 -10.89 2.66 9.48
C SER A 5 -10.06 3.18 8.33
N TYR A 6 -8.89 2.58 8.15
CA TYR A 6 -8.01 2.56 6.98
C TYR A 6 -7.66 3.89 6.29
N VAL A 7 -8.63 4.72 5.93
CA VAL A 7 -8.49 6.07 5.40
C VAL A 7 -7.71 6.96 6.37
N ASP A 8 -8.03 6.98 7.67
CA ASP A 8 -7.27 7.76 8.66
C ASP A 8 -5.81 7.30 8.77
N TYR A 9 -5.58 5.99 8.66
CA TYR A 9 -4.23 5.43 8.62
C TYR A 9 -3.48 5.89 7.36
N LEU A 10 -4.10 5.77 6.19
CA LEU A 10 -3.50 6.21 4.93
C LEU A 10 -3.25 7.71 4.89
N PHE A 11 -4.15 8.49 5.46
CA PHE A 11 -3.97 9.93 5.61
C PHE A 11 -2.77 10.24 6.50
N GLY A 12 -2.66 9.60 7.67
CA GLY A 12 -1.51 9.74 8.56
C GLY A 12 -0.19 9.31 7.91
N VAL A 13 -0.20 8.22 7.13
CA VAL A 13 0.95 7.77 6.34
C VAL A 13 1.32 8.79 5.27
N ALA A 14 0.33 9.33 4.55
CA ALA A 14 0.56 10.30 3.49
C ALA A 14 1.14 11.61 4.03
N THR A 15 0.57 12.16 5.10
CA THR A 15 1.03 13.44 5.65
C THR A 15 2.28 13.32 6.51
N GLY A 16 2.49 12.17 7.15
CA GLY A 16 3.67 11.92 7.98
C GLY A 16 4.82 11.31 7.19
N TRP A 17 4.61 10.09 6.69
CA TRP A 17 5.71 9.28 6.16
C TRP A 17 6.08 9.58 4.71
N LEU A 18 5.07 9.89 3.88
CA LEU A 18 5.26 10.36 2.50
C LEU A 18 5.51 11.88 2.44
N GLY A 19 5.21 12.61 3.51
CA GLY A 19 5.47 14.06 3.62
C GLY A 19 4.57 14.93 2.74
N TRP A 20 3.41 14.43 2.33
CA TRP A 20 2.48 15.21 1.54
C TRP A 20 1.75 16.25 2.39
N PRO A 21 1.44 17.43 1.84
CA PRO A 21 0.56 18.35 2.53
C PRO A 21 -0.86 17.73 2.65
N PRO A 22 -1.62 18.10 3.69
CA PRO A 22 -2.93 17.50 3.98
C PRO A 22 -3.92 17.64 2.81
N ASP A 23 -3.90 18.76 2.08
CA ASP A 23 -4.76 18.96 0.90
C ASP A 23 -4.44 17.94 -0.21
N THR A 24 -3.16 17.67 -0.46
CA THR A 24 -2.73 16.63 -1.42
C THR A 24 -3.15 15.24 -0.95
N ALA A 25 -2.95 14.91 0.33
CA ALA A 25 -3.36 13.63 0.88
C ALA A 25 -4.88 13.39 0.75
N TRP A 26 -5.71 14.42 0.98
CA TRP A 26 -7.17 14.32 0.83
C TRP A 26 -7.63 14.16 -0.63
N ARG A 27 -6.94 14.80 -1.57
CA ARG A 27 -7.28 14.74 -3.01
C ARG A 27 -6.74 13.50 -3.70
N THR A 28 -5.79 12.81 -3.09
CA THR A 28 -5.13 11.67 -3.73
C THR A 28 -5.94 10.39 -3.53
N PRO A 29 -6.33 9.68 -4.60
CA PRO A 29 -7.04 8.41 -4.49
C PRO A 29 -6.23 7.38 -3.70
N ILE A 30 -6.92 6.58 -2.88
CA ILE A 30 -6.32 5.50 -2.08
C ILE A 30 -5.32 4.62 -2.87
N PRO A 31 -5.60 4.17 -4.11
CA PRO A 31 -4.64 3.37 -4.88
C PRO A 31 -3.31 4.07 -5.12
N GLN A 32 -3.30 5.39 -5.31
CA GLN A 32 -2.07 6.16 -5.52
C GLN A 32 -1.26 6.31 -4.22
N ILE A 33 -1.93 6.48 -3.08
CA ILE A 33 -1.27 6.48 -1.77
C ILE A 33 -0.55 5.14 -1.53
N LEU A 34 -1.19 4.03 -1.88
CA LEU A 34 -0.61 2.69 -1.73
C LEU A 34 0.61 2.47 -2.63
N ILE A 35 0.58 2.95 -3.89
CA ILE A 35 1.72 2.86 -4.80
C ILE A 35 2.89 3.70 -4.28
N ALA A 36 2.63 4.91 -3.79
CA ALA A 36 3.66 5.78 -3.22
C ALA A 36 4.28 5.17 -1.95
N LEU A 37 3.46 4.52 -1.11
CA LEU A 37 3.92 3.78 0.06
C LEU A 37 4.81 2.60 -0.31
N ASP A 38 4.45 1.82 -1.34
CA ASP A 38 5.25 0.69 -1.83
C ASP A 38 6.63 1.15 -2.34
N ALA A 39 6.66 2.22 -3.15
CA ALA A 39 7.91 2.80 -3.62
C ALA A 39 8.80 3.34 -2.49
N ARG A 40 8.18 3.94 -1.44
CA ARG A 40 8.88 4.41 -0.24
C ARG A 40 9.53 3.25 0.52
N LEU A 41 8.81 2.14 0.67
CA LEU A 41 9.31 0.93 1.32
C LEU A 41 10.45 0.28 0.54
N ASP A 42 10.34 0.22 -0.80
CA ASP A 42 11.39 -0.28 -1.68
C ASP A 42 12.68 0.55 -1.56
N TRP A 43 12.54 1.88 -1.53
CA TRP A 43 13.67 2.80 -1.35
C TRP A 43 14.37 2.63 0.01
N MET A 44 13.62 2.45 1.10
CA MET A 44 14.19 2.20 2.43
C MET A 44 14.83 0.81 2.55
N GLY A 45 14.45 -0.14 1.69
CA GLY A 45 14.98 -1.50 1.64
C GLY A 45 16.43 -1.63 1.17
N GLY A 46 17.08 -0.53 0.76
CA GLY A 46 18.53 -0.44 0.61
C GLY A 46 19.12 -1.42 -0.41
N GLY A 47 18.96 -1.13 -1.70
CA GLY A 47 20.00 -1.45 -2.70
C GLY A 47 20.33 -2.93 -2.95
N LYS A 48 19.45 -3.89 -2.63
CA LYS A 48 19.51 -5.16 -3.34
C LYS A 48 18.82 -4.94 -4.69
N PRO A 49 19.53 -5.03 -5.83
CA PRO A 49 18.82 -5.14 -7.10
C PRO A 49 17.84 -6.28 -6.90
N GLN A 50 16.58 -6.05 -7.26
CA GLN A 50 15.59 -7.11 -7.36
C GLN A 50 16.12 -8.10 -8.39
N GLN A 51 17.00 -9.00 -7.92
CA GLN A 51 17.37 -10.20 -8.60
C GLN A 51 16.03 -10.86 -8.81
N ARG A 52 15.64 -10.95 -10.09
CA ARG A 52 14.51 -11.74 -10.57
C ARG A 52 14.79 -13.20 -10.20
N SER A 53 14.75 -13.49 -8.91
CA SER A 53 14.70 -14.82 -8.36
C SER A 53 13.22 -15.16 -8.30
N ALA A 54 12.90 -16.27 -8.96
CA ALA A 54 11.58 -16.83 -9.22
C ALA A 54 10.59 -16.74 -8.03
N PRO A 55 9.28 -16.79 -8.32
CA PRO A 55 8.26 -16.01 -7.65
C PRO A 55 7.98 -16.53 -6.25
N GLN A 56 8.44 -15.83 -5.23
CA GLN A 56 7.75 -15.87 -3.95
C GLN A 56 6.48 -15.04 -4.14
N ARG A 57 5.38 -15.69 -4.57
CA ARG A 57 4.05 -15.09 -4.76
C ARG A 57 3.57 -14.46 -3.46
N LYS A 58 4.07 -13.28 -3.12
CA LYS A 58 3.35 -12.33 -2.27
C LYS A 58 2.19 -11.88 -3.15
N ALA A 59 0.97 -12.29 -2.81
CA ALA A 59 -0.23 -11.99 -3.58
C ALA A 59 -0.23 -10.52 -3.98
N SER A 60 -0.25 -10.27 -5.30
CA SER A 60 -0.28 -8.92 -5.85
C SER A 60 -1.50 -8.18 -5.30
N VAL A 61 -1.44 -6.85 -5.28
CA VAL A 61 -2.60 -6.02 -4.93
C VAL A 61 -3.82 -6.42 -5.77
N ALA A 62 -3.63 -6.79 -7.03
CA ALA A 62 -4.69 -7.31 -7.89
C ALA A 62 -5.27 -8.66 -7.42
N ASP A 63 -4.43 -9.55 -6.89
CA ASP A 63 -4.87 -10.84 -6.33
C ASP A 63 -5.65 -10.63 -5.03
N ARG A 64 -5.21 -9.70 -4.18
CA ARG A 64 -5.91 -9.32 -2.94
C ARG A 64 -7.27 -8.66 -3.24
N LEU A 65 -7.34 -7.80 -4.25
CA LEU A 65 -8.59 -7.18 -4.70
C LEU A 65 -9.58 -8.22 -5.23
N LYS A 66 -9.09 -9.18 -6.04
CA LYS A 66 -9.91 -10.28 -6.57
C LYS A 66 -10.40 -11.21 -5.46
N ALA A 67 -9.57 -11.51 -4.45
CA ALA A 67 -9.96 -12.35 -3.32
C ALA A 67 -11.06 -11.69 -2.48
N PHE A 68 -10.95 -10.38 -2.23
CA PHE A 68 -11.96 -9.59 -1.55
C PHE A 68 -13.29 -9.56 -2.33
N LEU A 69 -13.24 -9.30 -3.63
CA LEU A 69 -14.43 -9.32 -4.50
C LEU A 69 -15.06 -10.72 -4.63
N ARG A 70 -14.27 -11.78 -4.47
CA ARG A 70 -14.75 -13.17 -4.45
C ARG A 70 -15.20 -13.66 -3.07
N GLY A 71 -15.11 -12.82 -2.03
CA GLY A 71 -15.61 -13.14 -0.68
C GLY A 71 -14.84 -14.26 0.04
N ARG A 72 -13.58 -14.54 -0.32
CA ARG A 72 -12.79 -15.60 0.33
C ARG A 72 -11.82 -14.99 1.35
N GLN A 73 -12.16 -15.07 2.64
CA GLN A 73 -11.17 -15.00 3.72
C GLN A 73 -10.29 -16.25 3.62
N GLU A 74 -8.99 -16.07 3.43
CA GLU A 74 -8.02 -17.17 3.63
C GLU A 74 -7.91 -17.47 5.14
N PRO A 75 -7.75 -18.75 5.54
CA PRO A 75 -7.61 -19.17 6.93
C PRO A 75 -6.29 -18.71 7.58
#